data_AF-B8MK87-F1
#
_entry.id   AF-B8MK87-F1
#
_cell.length_a   1.000
_cell.length_b   1.000
_cell.length_c   1.000
_cell.angle_alpha   90.00
_cell.angle_beta   90.00
_cell.angle_gamma   90.00
#
_symmetry.space_group_name_H-M   'P 1'
#
loop_
_entity.id
_entity.type
_entity.pdbx_description
1 polymer ?
#
loop_
_entity_poly.entity_id
_entity_poly.type
_entity_poly.pdbx_seq_one_letter_code
_entity_poly.pdbx_strand_id
1 'polypeptide(L)'
;MPYGRYLRTFNLDILNWISTVVPRQEHIRLLEDGKLERKYANAGQWLFHDPEFESWSAHENKDTATLWLCGPGISRKGVLVIEHSLKYKQSIDADKEQIAYFYCTKKQGEVHGSDPKTILRSLVRQLAWSADNQSISKPVKDIYDESQLSHECEESRLPVTACVSLPTKLVSTR
;
A
#
# COMPACT_ATOMS: atom_id res chain seq x y z
N MET A 1 21.33 -19.51 12.23
CA MET A 1 20.70 -20.31 11.16
C MET A 1 20.59 -19.47 9.89
N PRO A 2 21.06 -19.94 8.71
CA PRO A 2 21.15 -19.15 7.47
C PRO A 2 19.82 -19.00 6.71
N TYR A 3 18.80 -19.83 6.99
CA TYR A 3 17.51 -19.84 6.29
C TYR A 3 16.76 -18.50 6.31
N GLY A 4 16.82 -17.76 7.43
CA GLY A 4 16.12 -16.48 7.55
C GLY A 4 16.69 -15.36 6.67
N ARG A 5 17.98 -15.39 6.33
CA ARG A 5 18.57 -14.40 5.39
C ARG A 5 18.14 -14.68 3.96
N TYR A 6 18.11 -15.94 3.55
CA TYR A 6 17.76 -16.33 2.19
C TYR A 6 16.29 -16.06 1.85
N LEU A 7 15.37 -16.38 2.77
CA LEU A 7 13.95 -16.04 2.62
C LEU A 7 13.72 -14.53 2.51
N ARG A 8 14.49 -13.73 3.25
CA ARG A 8 14.40 -12.27 3.20
C ARG A 8 14.88 -11.70 1.87
N THR A 9 15.98 -12.22 1.31
CA THR A 9 16.49 -11.76 0.01
C THR A 9 15.53 -12.15 -1.12
N PHE A 10 15.03 -13.38 -1.11
CA PHE A 10 14.07 -13.85 -2.12
C PHE A 10 12.77 -13.03 -2.13
N ASN A 11 12.20 -12.75 -0.95
CA ASN A 11 11.00 -11.91 -0.87
C ASN A 11 11.27 -10.49 -1.40
N LEU A 12 12.46 -9.93 -1.16
CA LEU A 12 12.83 -8.61 -1.68
C LEU A 12 12.98 -8.61 -3.21
N ASP A 13 13.50 -9.68 -3.79
CA ASP A 13 13.64 -9.82 -5.24
C ASP A 13 12.27 -9.82 -5.92
N ILE A 14 11.31 -10.61 -5.41
CA ILE A 14 9.93 -10.62 -5.90
C ILE A 14 9.32 -9.22 -5.79
N LEU A 15 9.45 -8.56 -4.63
CA LEU A 15 8.88 -7.23 -4.45
C LEU A 15 9.48 -6.21 -5.42
N ASN A 16 10.80 -6.28 -5.67
CA ASN A 16 11.50 -5.40 -6.59
C ASN A 16 11.11 -5.66 -8.05
N TRP A 17 10.84 -6.92 -8.40
CA TRP A 17 10.27 -7.30 -9.68
C TRP A 17 8.86 -6.71 -9.87
N ILE A 18 8.03 -6.67 -8.81
CA ILE A 18 6.70 -6.02 -8.88
C ILE A 18 6.85 -4.51 -9.09
N SER A 19 7.56 -3.82 -8.19
CA SER A 19 7.78 -2.38 -8.24
C SER A 19 9.00 -1.98 -7.45
N THR A 20 9.82 -1.06 -7.95
CA THR A 20 10.89 -0.44 -7.15
C THR A 20 10.40 0.77 -6.34
N VAL A 21 9.15 1.20 -6.55
CA VAL A 21 8.58 2.38 -5.90
C VAL A 21 7.98 2.02 -4.55
N VAL A 22 8.50 2.64 -3.49
CA VAL A 22 8.11 2.41 -2.10
C VAL A 22 7.50 3.69 -1.50
N PRO A 23 6.15 3.81 -1.42
CA PRO A 23 5.46 5.02 -0.97
C PRO A 23 5.73 5.40 0.49
N ARG A 24 6.24 4.43 1.29
CA ARG A 24 6.60 4.63 2.70
C ARG A 24 7.60 5.77 2.90
N GLN A 25 8.52 5.98 1.97
CA GLN A 25 9.52 7.05 2.11
C GLN A 25 8.86 8.43 2.06
N GLU A 26 7.93 8.65 1.13
CA GLU A 26 7.17 9.90 1.05
C GLU A 26 6.21 10.05 2.23
N HIS A 27 5.62 8.95 2.70
CA HIS A 27 4.81 8.93 3.92
C HIS A 27 5.59 9.50 5.12
N ILE A 28 6.80 8.97 5.38
CA ILE A 28 7.65 9.45 6.48
C ILE A 28 8.00 10.92 6.32
N ARG A 29 8.39 11.35 5.12
CA ARG A 29 8.71 12.75 4.85
C ARG A 29 7.54 13.67 5.19
N LEU A 30 6.32 13.30 4.82
CA LEU A 30 5.13 14.11 5.12
C LEU A 30 4.82 14.18 6.62
N LEU A 31 5.06 13.09 7.36
CA LEU A 31 4.96 13.08 8.83
C LEU A 31 5.98 14.04 9.47
N GLU A 32 7.23 13.97 9.02
CA GLU A 32 8.34 14.79 9.52
C GLU A 32 8.14 16.28 9.19
N ASP A 33 7.87 16.61 7.93
CA ASP A 33 7.62 17.98 7.46
C ASP A 33 6.39 18.60 8.13
N GLY A 34 5.35 17.78 8.35
CA GLY A 34 4.16 18.18 9.08
C GLY A 34 4.36 18.27 10.59
N LYS A 35 5.49 17.77 11.13
CA LYS A 35 5.75 17.62 12.58
C LYS A 35 4.62 16.88 13.31
N LEU A 36 3.99 15.93 12.61
CA LEU A 36 2.78 15.23 13.03
C LEU A 36 3.05 14.14 14.08
N GLU A 37 4.30 13.75 14.30
CA GLU A 37 4.67 12.84 15.39
C GLU A 37 5.15 13.56 16.65
N ARG A 38 5.30 14.90 16.59
CA ARG A 38 5.89 15.69 17.66
C ARG A 38 5.00 16.87 18.01
N LYS A 39 5.34 18.06 17.49
CA LYS A 39 4.72 19.34 17.83
C LYS A 39 3.20 19.35 17.56
N TYR A 40 2.76 18.63 16.53
CA TYR A 40 1.36 18.62 16.09
C TYR A 40 0.77 17.21 16.12
N ALA A 41 1.13 16.40 17.12
CA ALA A 41 0.63 15.03 17.31
C ALA A 41 -0.91 14.90 17.34
N ASN A 42 -1.59 15.95 17.82
CA ASN A 42 -3.05 15.99 17.91
C ASN A 42 -3.70 16.76 16.74
N ALA A 43 -2.94 17.17 15.73
CA ALA A 43 -3.50 17.87 14.59
C ALA A 43 -4.39 16.95 13.76
N GLY A 44 -5.52 17.49 13.29
CA GLY A 44 -6.46 16.77 12.44
C GLY A 44 -7.27 15.68 13.14
N GLN A 45 -7.18 15.53 14.46
CA GLN A 45 -7.99 14.57 15.23
C GLN A 45 -9.50 14.83 15.09
N TRP A 46 -9.89 16.10 14.88
CA TRP A 46 -11.27 16.48 14.59
C TRP A 46 -11.86 15.72 13.37
N LEU A 47 -11.02 15.30 12.42
CA LEU A 47 -11.46 14.56 11.24
C LEU A 47 -12.07 13.21 11.62
N PHE A 48 -11.53 12.54 12.64
CA PHE A 48 -11.97 11.20 13.04
C PHE A 48 -13.25 11.21 13.87
N HIS A 49 -13.68 12.39 14.31
CA HIS A 49 -14.97 12.62 14.97
C HIS A 49 -15.99 13.28 14.03
N ASP A 50 -15.62 13.48 12.76
CA ASP A 50 -16.53 14.01 11.78
C ASP A 50 -17.55 12.92 11.40
N PRO A 51 -18.87 13.20 11.43
CA PRO A 51 -19.89 12.20 11.10
C PRO A 51 -19.73 11.59 9.70
N GLU A 52 -19.16 12.34 8.74
CA GLU A 52 -18.88 11.83 7.40
C GLU A 52 -17.76 10.77 7.44
N PHE A 53 -16.71 11.02 8.22
CA PHE A 53 -15.61 10.08 8.40
C PHE A 53 -16.06 8.83 9.16
N GLU A 54 -16.75 9.00 10.28
CA GLU A 54 -17.27 7.89 11.09
C GLU A 54 -18.18 7.00 10.24
N SER A 55 -19.13 7.61 9.52
CA SER A 55 -19.99 6.90 8.59
C SER A 55 -19.19 6.12 7.56
N TRP A 56 -18.28 6.76 6.81
CA TRP A 56 -17.43 6.10 5.81
C TRP A 56 -16.61 4.94 6.40
N SER A 57 -15.99 5.13 7.57
CA SER A 57 -15.14 4.12 8.21
C SER A 57 -15.93 2.95 8.80
N ALA A 58 -17.18 3.16 9.19
CA ALA A 58 -18.07 2.14 9.76
C ALA A 58 -18.84 1.34 8.70
N HIS A 59 -18.64 1.60 7.39
CA HIS A 59 -19.29 0.82 6.34
C HIS A 59 -18.85 -0.66 6.41
N GLU A 60 -19.64 -1.49 7.11
CA GLU A 60 -19.50 -2.96 7.17
C GLU A 60 -19.88 -3.65 5.84
N ASN A 61 -20.54 -2.91 4.94
CA ASN A 61 -20.92 -3.43 3.63
C ASN A 61 -19.67 -3.56 2.74
N LYS A 62 -19.54 -4.73 2.10
CA LYS A 62 -18.44 -5.13 1.19
C LYS A 62 -18.32 -4.28 -0.09
N ASP A 63 -18.95 -3.11 -0.13
CA ASP A 63 -18.97 -2.20 -1.26
C ASP A 63 -17.83 -1.18 -1.16
N THR A 64 -17.37 -0.71 -2.32
CA THR A 64 -16.33 0.32 -2.42
C THR A 64 -16.85 1.67 -1.91
N ALA A 65 -16.50 2.03 -0.67
CA ALA A 65 -16.79 3.33 -0.08
C ALA A 65 -15.64 4.33 -0.36
N THR A 66 -15.96 5.50 -0.93
CA THR A 66 -14.97 6.55 -1.26
C THR A 66 -15.13 7.74 -0.33
N LEU A 67 -14.05 8.15 0.35
CA LEU A 67 -13.99 9.37 1.14
C LEU A 67 -13.24 10.45 0.38
N TRP A 68 -13.85 11.62 0.22
CA TRP A 68 -13.27 12.74 -0.50
C TRP A 68 -12.81 13.85 0.46
N LEU A 69 -11.51 13.95 0.68
CA LEU A 69 -10.93 14.95 1.58
C LEU A 69 -10.49 16.21 0.81
N CYS A 70 -11.17 17.33 1.06
CA CYS A 70 -10.88 18.62 0.44
C CYS A 70 -10.33 19.68 1.40
N GLY A 71 -9.78 20.75 0.82
CA GLY A 71 -9.33 21.96 1.53
C GLY A 71 -7.81 22.09 1.67
N PRO A 72 -7.30 23.13 2.35
CA PRO A 72 -5.86 23.32 2.52
C PRO A 72 -5.22 22.17 3.33
N GLY A 73 -3.98 21.82 2.97
CA GLY A 73 -3.23 20.78 3.67
C GLY A 73 -3.66 19.33 3.37
N ILE A 74 -4.25 19.06 2.20
CA ILE A 74 -4.74 17.73 1.77
C ILE A 74 -3.72 16.62 2.01
N SER A 75 -2.45 16.85 1.65
CA SER A 75 -1.38 15.85 1.83
C SER A 75 -1.23 15.42 3.29
N ARG A 76 -1.41 16.34 4.23
CA ARG A 76 -1.35 16.04 5.68
C ARG A 76 -2.58 15.30 6.16
N LYS A 77 -3.78 15.63 5.65
CA LYS A 77 -5.01 14.90 5.97
C LYS A 77 -4.93 13.44 5.53
N GLY A 78 -4.43 13.19 4.30
CA GLY A 78 -4.25 11.82 3.79
C GLY A 78 -3.28 10.99 4.62
N VAL A 79 -2.15 11.57 5.03
CA VAL A 79 -1.19 10.92 5.93
C VAL A 79 -1.83 10.54 7.26
N LEU A 80 -2.60 11.45 7.87
CA LEU A 80 -3.29 11.20 9.14
C LEU A 80 -4.31 10.06 9.03
N VAL A 81 -5.06 9.99 7.93
CA VAL A 81 -6.00 8.88 7.70
C VAL A 81 -5.26 7.55 7.58
N ILE A 82 -4.17 7.51 6.82
CA ILE A 82 -3.34 6.29 6.69
C ILE A 82 -2.80 5.86 8.05
N GLU A 83 -2.26 6.78 8.85
CA GLU A 83 -1.77 6.50 10.20
C GLU A 83 -2.86 5.99 11.13
N HIS A 84 -4.05 6.61 11.08
CA HIS A 84 -5.21 6.18 11.85
C HIS A 84 -5.61 4.74 11.48
N SER A 85 -5.73 4.43 10.19
CA SER A 85 -6.05 3.08 9.72
C SER A 85 -4.98 2.05 10.10
N LEU A 86 -3.69 2.40 10.02
CA LEU A 86 -2.60 1.50 10.41
C LEU A 86 -2.61 1.20 11.92
N LYS A 87 -2.90 2.20 12.76
CA LYS A 87 -3.03 2.02 14.22
C LYS A 87 -4.27 1.21 14.58
N TYR A 88 -5.39 1.49 13.93
CA TYR A 88 -6.64 0.75 14.11
C TYR A 88 -6.44 -0.75 13.83
N LYS A 89 -5.77 -1.08 12.72
CA LYS A 89 -5.41 -2.46 12.37
C LYS A 89 -4.59 -3.16 13.46
N GLN A 90 -3.58 -2.47 14.03
CA GLN A 90 -2.75 -3.03 15.09
C GLN A 90 -3.53 -3.29 16.39
N SER A 91 -4.60 -2.53 16.62
CA SER A 91 -5.36 -2.59 17.88
C SER A 91 -6.43 -3.69 17.94
N ILE A 92 -6.95 -4.16 16.80
CA ILE A 92 -8.15 -5.02 16.75
C ILE A 92 -7.85 -6.46 16.31
N ASP A 93 -6.58 -6.83 16.12
CA ASP A 93 -6.21 -8.14 15.55
C ASP A 93 -6.99 -8.41 14.24
N ALA A 94 -7.19 -7.33 13.47
CA ALA A 94 -7.84 -7.33 12.17
C ALA A 94 -6.87 -7.90 11.14
N ASP A 95 -6.49 -9.17 11.31
CA ASP A 95 -5.55 -9.93 10.47
C ASP A 95 -5.99 -10.01 9.00
N LYS A 96 -7.25 -9.65 8.71
CA LYS A 96 -7.86 -9.78 7.40
C LYS A 96 -7.70 -8.54 6.52
N GLU A 97 -7.48 -7.36 7.10
CA GLU A 97 -7.44 -6.11 6.33
C GLU A 97 -6.00 -5.70 6.00
N GLN A 98 -5.73 -5.36 4.74
CA GLN A 98 -4.46 -4.78 4.34
C GLN A 98 -4.66 -3.38 3.79
N ILE A 99 -3.77 -2.49 4.21
CA ILE A 99 -3.79 -1.10 3.79
C ILE A 99 -2.66 -0.92 2.78
N ALA A 100 -3.00 -0.40 1.60
CA ALA A 100 -2.06 0.05 0.60
C ALA A 100 -2.38 1.48 0.22
N TYR A 101 -1.34 2.29 0.04
CA TYR A 101 -1.50 3.71 -0.28
C TYR A 101 -0.46 4.17 -1.30
N PHE A 102 -0.78 5.26 -1.99
CA PHE A 102 0.14 5.93 -2.92
C PHE A 102 -0.09 7.43 -2.88
N TYR A 103 0.99 8.21 -2.95
CA TYR A 103 0.91 9.67 -3.03
C TYR A 103 1.12 10.12 -4.47
N CYS A 104 0.04 10.53 -5.14
CA CYS A 104 0.14 11.14 -6.45
C CYS A 104 0.67 12.56 -6.30
N THR A 105 1.87 12.83 -6.81
CA THR A 105 2.43 14.19 -6.82
C THR A 105 2.79 14.61 -8.25
N LYS A 106 2.61 15.90 -8.54
CA LYS A 106 3.01 16.52 -9.81
C LYS A 106 4.35 17.23 -9.70
N LYS A 107 5.29 16.76 -8.85
CA LYS A 107 6.59 17.43 -8.71
C LYS A 107 7.33 17.39 -10.07
N GLN A 108 7.72 18.58 -10.57
CA GLN A 108 8.52 18.69 -11.79
C GLN A 108 9.84 17.92 -11.60
N GLY A 109 10.10 16.94 -12.48
CA GLY A 109 11.34 16.14 -12.50
C GLY A 109 11.21 14.69 -12.00
N GLU A 110 10.09 14.30 -11.36
CA GLU A 110 9.85 12.89 -11.03
C GLU A 110 9.18 12.16 -12.19
N VAL A 111 9.98 11.44 -12.99
CA VAL A 111 9.57 10.68 -14.20
C VAL A 111 8.45 9.65 -13.93
N HIS A 112 8.17 9.32 -12.67
CA HIS A 112 7.21 8.27 -12.27
C HIS A 112 6.04 8.74 -11.39
N GLY A 113 5.92 10.05 -11.11
CA GLY A 113 5.06 10.56 -10.03
C GLY A 113 3.55 10.34 -10.18
N SER A 114 3.06 9.89 -11.34
CA SER A 114 1.63 9.62 -11.57
C SER A 114 1.35 8.62 -12.71
N ASP A 115 2.33 7.80 -13.12
CA ASP A 115 2.08 6.77 -14.13
C ASP A 115 1.14 5.68 -13.57
N PRO A 116 -0.02 5.40 -14.20
CA PRO A 116 -0.97 4.41 -13.69
C PRO A 116 -0.36 3.02 -13.47
N LYS A 117 0.58 2.59 -14.33
CA LYS A 117 1.25 1.28 -14.17
C LYS A 117 2.11 1.26 -12.91
N THR A 118 2.84 2.33 -12.67
CA THR A 118 3.67 2.52 -11.47
C THR A 118 2.82 2.50 -10.20
N ILE A 119 1.70 3.23 -10.19
CA ILE A 119 0.78 3.28 -9.05
C ILE A 119 0.26 1.87 -8.73
N LEU A 120 -0.31 1.18 -9.72
CA LEU A 120 -0.87 -0.16 -9.53
C LEU A 120 0.18 -1.15 -9.02
N ARG A 121 1.35 -1.17 -9.64
CA ARG A 121 2.47 -2.03 -9.21
C ARG A 121 2.92 -1.71 -7.78
N SER A 122 2.94 -0.43 -7.39
CA SER A 122 3.30 -0.01 -6.03
C SER A 122 2.27 -0.41 -4.98
N LEU A 123 0.97 -0.38 -5.32
CA LEU A 123 -0.10 -0.89 -4.47
C LEU A 123 0.00 -2.42 -4.33
N VAL A 124 0.17 -3.13 -5.45
CA VAL A 124 0.34 -4.60 -5.44
C VAL A 124 1.55 -5.01 -4.61
N ARG A 125 2.67 -4.28 -4.68
CA ARG A 125 3.86 -4.54 -3.84
C ARG A 125 3.53 -4.50 -2.35
N GLN A 126 2.70 -3.55 -1.90
CA GLN A 126 2.29 -3.45 -0.50
C GLN A 126 1.37 -4.61 -0.09
N LEU A 127 0.48 -5.04 -1.00
CA LEU A 127 -0.47 -6.14 -0.76
C LEU A 127 0.15 -7.53 -0.94
N ALA A 128 1.33 -7.63 -1.56
CA ALA A 128 1.95 -8.91 -1.91
C ALA A 128 2.30 -9.78 -0.69
N TRP A 129 2.44 -9.18 0.48
CA TRP A 129 2.67 -9.89 1.74
C TRP A 129 1.46 -10.75 2.14
N SER A 130 1.74 -11.89 2.77
CA SER A 130 0.74 -12.71 3.44
C SER A 130 0.09 -11.97 4.62
N ALA A 131 -1.04 -12.49 5.10
CA ALA A 131 -1.80 -11.88 6.21
C ALA A 131 -0.93 -11.70 7.47
N ASP A 132 -0.10 -12.70 7.77
CA ASP A 132 0.88 -12.69 8.87
C ASP A 132 2.09 -11.77 8.64
N ASN A 133 2.21 -11.17 7.46
CA ASN A 133 3.32 -10.32 7.03
C ASN A 133 4.71 -11.00 7.12
N GLN A 134 4.77 -12.34 7.14
CA GLN A 134 6.02 -13.09 7.25
C GLN A 134 6.56 -13.57 5.89
N SER A 135 5.70 -13.68 4.87
CA SER A 135 6.09 -14.19 3.57
C SER A 135 5.36 -13.51 2.41
N ILE A 136 5.83 -13.71 1.19
CA ILE A 136 5.04 -13.33 0.01
C ILE A 136 3.90 -14.33 -0.17
N SER A 137 2.70 -13.80 -0.41
CA SER A 137 1.48 -14.56 -0.65
C SER A 137 1.65 -15.53 -1.83
N LYS A 138 1.01 -16.71 -1.72
CA LYS A 138 1.12 -17.76 -2.73
C LYS A 138 0.74 -17.28 -4.15
N PRO A 139 -0.36 -16.53 -4.37
CA PRO A 139 -0.73 -16.07 -5.71
C PRO A 139 0.34 -15.20 -6.38
N VAL A 140 1.12 -14.44 -5.60
CA VAL A 140 2.21 -13.61 -6.13
C VAL A 140 3.42 -14.47 -6.48
N LYS A 141 3.75 -15.47 -5.66
CA LYS A 141 4.84 -16.41 -5.93
C LYS A 141 4.58 -17.22 -7.20
N ASP A 142 3.36 -17.75 -7.34
CA ASP A 142 2.99 -18.56 -8.50
C ASP A 142 3.17 -17.75 -9.82
N ILE A 143 2.72 -16.49 -9.85
CA ILE A 143 2.88 -15.61 -11.03
C ILE A 143 4.36 -15.24 -11.24
N TYR A 144 5.13 -15.04 -10.17
CA TYR A 144 6.57 -14.79 -10.30
C TYR A 144 7.27 -15.99 -10.92
N ASP A 145 7.02 -17.20 -10.42
CA ASP A 145 7.64 -18.43 -10.92
C ASP A 145 7.25 -18.70 -12.39
N GLU A 146 5.98 -18.51 -12.75
CA GLU A 146 5.51 -18.59 -14.14
C GLU A 146 6.27 -17.60 -15.05
N SER A 147 6.49 -16.37 -14.58
CA SER A 147 7.22 -15.34 -15.34
C SER A 147 8.72 -15.63 -15.50
N GLN A 148 9.32 -16.38 -14.57
CA GLN A 148 10.71 -16.80 -14.68
C GLN A 148 10.88 -17.99 -15.65
N LEU A 149 9.87 -18.86 -15.76
CA LEU A 149 9.87 -20.02 -16.65
C LEU A 149 9.58 -19.65 -18.11
N SER A 150 8.74 -18.63 -18.32
CA SER A 150 8.48 -18.05 -19.63
C SER A 150 9.63 -17.10 -19.99
N HIS A 151 10.72 -17.66 -20.54
CA HIS A 151 11.90 -16.95 -21.05
C HIS A 151 11.62 -15.87 -22.13
N GLU A 152 10.35 -15.57 -22.44
CA GLU A 152 9.86 -14.68 -23.48
C GLU A 152 8.86 -13.65 -22.92
N CYS A 153 9.33 -12.70 -22.11
CA CYS A 153 8.54 -11.49 -21.86
C CYS A 153 9.43 -10.25 -21.83
N GLU A 154 9.21 -9.38 -22.80
CA GLU A 154 9.88 -8.08 -23.00
C GLU A 154 9.73 -7.11 -21.80
N GLU A 155 8.84 -7.41 -20.83
CA GLU A 155 8.73 -6.64 -19.60
C GLU A 155 9.46 -7.33 -18.43
N SER A 156 10.51 -6.68 -17.92
CA SER A 156 11.26 -7.11 -16.72
C SER A 156 10.49 -7.00 -15.39
N ARG A 157 9.15 -6.79 -15.45
CA ARG A 157 8.28 -6.47 -14.31
C ARG A 157 6.90 -7.10 -14.45
N LEU A 158 6.17 -7.18 -13.34
CA LEU A 158 4.80 -7.71 -13.29
C LEU A 158 3.88 -7.06 -14.36
N PRO A 159 3.25 -7.83 -15.26
CA PRO A 159 2.35 -7.29 -16.28
C PRO A 159 1.17 -6.50 -15.68
N VAL A 160 0.71 -5.47 -16.38
CA VAL A 160 -0.39 -4.61 -15.90
C VAL A 160 -1.70 -5.38 -15.76
N THR A 161 -1.97 -6.32 -16.65
CA THR A 161 -3.15 -7.21 -16.58
C THR A 161 -3.16 -8.04 -15.30
N ALA A 162 -1.99 -8.52 -14.86
CA ALA A 162 -1.84 -9.19 -13.57
C ALA A 162 -2.07 -8.20 -12.41
N CYS A 163 -1.62 -6.95 -12.52
CA CYS A 163 -1.84 -5.94 -11.47
C CYS A 163 -3.32 -5.62 -11.19
N VAL A 164 -4.22 -5.86 -12.16
CA VAL A 164 -5.67 -5.64 -11.99
C VAL A 164 -6.34 -6.86 -11.34
N SER A 165 -5.94 -8.07 -11.72
CA SER A 165 -6.57 -9.31 -11.21
C SER A 165 -6.02 -9.78 -9.86
N LEU A 166 -4.76 -9.46 -9.57
CA LEU A 166 -4.05 -9.93 -8.40
C LEU A 166 -4.60 -9.35 -7.08
N PRO A 167 -4.93 -8.06 -6.96
CA PRO A 167 -5.57 -7.52 -5.76
C PRO A 167 -6.86 -8.27 -5.40
N THR A 168 -7.72 -8.56 -6.37
CA THR A 168 -8.97 -9.31 -6.14
C THR A 168 -8.69 -10.72 -5.61
N LYS A 169 -7.67 -11.41 -6.15
CA LYS A 169 -7.24 -12.73 -5.66
C LYS A 169 -6.67 -12.65 -4.24
N LEU A 170 -5.88 -11.62 -3.93
CA LEU A 170 -5.31 -11.42 -2.60
C LEU A 170 -6.36 -11.14 -1.54
N VAL A 171 -7.41 -10.40 -1.88
CA VAL A 171 -8.55 -10.14 -0.99
C VAL A 171 -9.42 -11.40 -0.82
N SER A 172 -9.58 -12.20 -1.88
CA SER A 172 -10.43 -13.41 -1.85
C SER A 172 -9.82 -14.62 -1.14
N THR A 173 -8.49 -14.64 -0.95
CA THR A 173 -7.77 -15.77 -0.33
C THR A 173 -7.62 -15.60 1.19
N ARG A 174 -8.45 -14.76 1.84
CA ARG A 174 -8.35 -14.36 3.25
C ARG A 174 -9.65 -14.48 4.01
#